data_AF-A0A7S4PCE6-F1
#
_entry.id   AF-A0A7S4PCE6-F1
#
_cell.length_a   1.000
_cell.length_b   1.000
_cell.length_c   1.000
_cell.angle_alpha   90.00
_cell.angle_beta   90.00
_cell.angle_gamma   90.00
#
_symmetry.space_group_name_H-M   'P 1'
#
loop_
_entity.id
_entity.type
_entity.pdbx_description
1 polymer ?
#
loop_
_entity_poly.entity_id
_entity_poly.type
_entity_poly.pdbx_seq_one_letter_code
_entity_poly.pdbx_strand_id
1 'polypeptide(L)'
;MEMLIEGVKNKEAIRGDLEIPKEVSAWKKVSLDETGSTSAIDWSFSGLIGTLDFQWIPSTCHSFRTVFSGLKGSINLAYLPRVMKQLTISSNLFSEEIDL
;
A
#
# COMPACT_ATOMS: atom_id res chain seq x y z
N MET A 1 5.37 9.75 3.83
CA MET A 1 6.30 9.63 2.67
C MET A 1 5.55 9.02 1.51
N GLU A 2 5.69 9.57 0.31
CA GLU A 2 5.04 9.05 -0.92
C GLU A 2 5.77 7.85 -1.52
N MET A 3 6.91 7.45 -0.93
CA MET A 3 7.79 6.37 -1.40
C MET A 3 7.07 5.03 -1.60
N LEU A 4 6.09 4.70 -0.75
CA LEU A 4 5.27 3.47 -0.89
C LEU A 4 4.63 3.33 -2.27
N ILE A 5 4.29 4.45 -2.92
CA ILE A 5 3.59 4.51 -4.20
C ILE A 5 4.38 5.25 -5.28
N GLU A 6 5.69 5.42 -5.11
CA GLU A 6 6.54 6.15 -6.07
C GLU A 6 6.47 5.50 -7.47
N GLY A 7 6.46 4.18 -7.53
CA GLY A 7 6.31 3.42 -8.77
C GLY A 7 4.87 3.28 -9.28
N VAL A 8 3.87 3.84 -8.59
CA VAL A 8 2.46 3.79 -8.99
C VAL A 8 2.15 4.93 -9.95
N LYS A 9 1.61 4.58 -11.12
CA LYS A 9 1.35 5.54 -12.21
C LYS A 9 0.13 6.42 -11.94
N ASN A 10 -0.94 5.84 -11.42
CA ASN A 10 -2.24 6.49 -11.21
C ASN A 10 -2.53 6.70 -9.72
N LYS A 11 -1.56 7.30 -9.02
CA LYS A 11 -1.60 7.53 -7.57
C LYS A 11 -2.72 8.46 -7.11
N GLU A 12 -3.23 9.32 -7.99
CA GLU A 12 -4.39 10.19 -7.74
C GLU A 12 -5.64 9.41 -7.30
N ALA A 13 -5.78 8.15 -7.73
CA ALA A 13 -6.88 7.27 -7.32
C ALA A 13 -6.95 7.07 -5.79
N ILE A 14 -5.80 7.08 -5.11
CA ILE A 14 -5.68 6.87 -3.66
C ILE A 14 -5.26 8.13 -2.91
N ARG A 15 -4.46 9.01 -3.53
CA ARG A 15 -4.02 10.27 -2.91
C ARG A 15 -5.18 11.27 -2.79
N GLY A 16 -6.11 11.28 -3.75
CA GLY A 16 -7.10 12.35 -3.87
C GLY A 16 -6.49 13.68 -4.33
N ASP A 17 -7.24 14.78 -4.20
CA ASP A 17 -6.86 16.12 -4.67
C ASP A 17 -5.85 16.82 -3.74
N LEU A 18 -4.93 16.07 -3.15
CA LEU A 18 -3.90 16.63 -2.28
C LEU A 18 -2.82 17.27 -3.16
N GLU A 19 -2.69 18.60 -3.12
CA GLU A 19 -1.59 19.31 -3.80
C GLU A 19 -0.21 18.91 -3.22
N ILE A 20 -0.15 18.62 -1.91
CA ILE A 20 1.10 18.34 -1.18
C ILE A 20 1.19 16.85 -0.84
N PRO A 21 2.36 16.19 -0.97
CA PRO A 21 2.55 14.82 -0.54
C PRO A 21 2.30 14.73 0.98
N LYS A 22 1.15 14.18 1.37
CA LYS A 22 0.84 13.92 2.77
C LYS A 22 1.24 12.50 3.14
N GLU A 23 1.38 12.27 4.44
CA GLU A 23 1.55 10.93 4.99
C GLU A 23 0.45 9.97 4.52
N VAL A 24 0.76 8.68 4.54
CA VAL A 24 -0.16 7.62 4.11
C VAL A 24 -1.49 7.70 4.88
N SER A 25 -1.45 8.15 6.14
CA SER A 25 -2.62 8.41 7.00
C SER A 25 -3.66 9.35 6.41
N ALA A 26 -3.28 10.23 5.48
CA ALA A 26 -4.17 11.20 4.85
C ALA A 26 -4.77 10.71 3.52
N TRP A 27 -4.41 9.52 3.05
CA TRP A 27 -4.85 9.01 1.75
C TRP A 27 -6.23 8.33 1.84
N LYS A 28 -6.91 8.21 0.71
CA LYS A 28 -8.20 7.53 0.62
C LYS A 28 -8.07 6.06 1.01
N LYS A 29 -9.13 5.54 1.64
CA LYS A 29 -9.23 4.14 2.09
C LYS A 29 -8.08 3.71 3.02
N VAL A 30 -7.60 4.64 3.83
CA VAL A 30 -6.68 4.39 4.93
C VAL A 30 -7.45 4.57 6.24
N SER A 31 -7.32 3.60 7.13
CA SER A 31 -7.89 3.63 8.48
C SER A 31 -6.81 4.00 9.49
N LEU A 32 -7.21 4.75 10.52
CA LEU A 32 -6.35 5.14 11.62
C LEU A 32 -6.75 4.39 12.89
N ASP A 33 -5.79 4.16 13.78
CA ASP A 33 -6.05 3.72 15.15
C ASP A 33 -6.47 4.89 16.06
N GLU A 34 -6.69 4.60 17.35
CA GLU A 34 -7.02 5.59 18.38
C GLU A 34 -5.96 6.68 18.58
N THR A 35 -4.73 6.45 18.12
CA THR A 35 -3.63 7.43 18.21
C THR A 35 -3.52 8.31 16.95
N GLY A 36 -4.32 8.01 15.92
CA GLY A 36 -4.23 8.65 14.62
C GLY A 36 -3.15 8.05 13.70
N SER A 37 -2.56 6.90 14.06
CA SER A 37 -1.57 6.21 13.24
C SER A 37 -2.24 5.26 12.25
N THR A 38 -1.60 4.99 11.10
CA THR A 38 -2.18 4.11 10.07
C THR A 38 -2.30 2.68 10.56
N SER A 39 -3.52 2.18 10.71
CA SER A 39 -3.82 0.82 11.19
C SER A 39 -4.12 -0.16 10.07
N ALA A 40 -4.83 0.29 9.03
CA ALA A 40 -5.16 -0.52 7.87
C ALA A 40 -5.18 0.28 6.57
N ILE A 41 -4.87 -0.39 5.47
CA ILE A 41 -4.90 0.15 4.11
C ILE A 41 -5.69 -0.81 3.23
N ASP A 42 -6.74 -0.31 2.56
CA ASP A 42 -7.48 -1.07 1.56
C ASP A 42 -7.57 -0.31 0.24
N TRP A 43 -6.66 -0.61 -0.67
CA TRP A 43 -6.66 -0.08 -2.03
C TRP A 43 -7.24 -1.05 -3.05
N SER A 44 -8.05 -2.01 -2.60
CA SER A 44 -8.78 -2.89 -3.51
C SER A 44 -9.66 -2.08 -4.44
N PHE A 45 -9.71 -2.51 -5.70
CA PHE A 45 -10.52 -1.90 -6.74
C PHE A 45 -10.23 -0.41 -6.97
N SER A 46 -9.06 0.08 -6.52
CA SER A 46 -8.59 1.44 -6.85
C SER A 46 -7.91 1.49 -8.22
N GLY A 47 -7.80 0.34 -8.91
CA GLY A 47 -7.25 0.24 -10.26
C GLY A 47 -5.78 0.65 -10.35
N LEU A 48 -5.00 0.47 -9.27
CA LEU A 48 -3.61 0.92 -9.22
C LEU A 48 -2.76 0.17 -10.25
N ILE A 49 -1.87 0.87 -10.94
CA ILE A 49 -0.99 0.32 -11.96
C ILE A 49 0.45 0.76 -11.66
N GLY A 50 1.39 -0.18 -11.60
CA GLY A 50 2.79 0.12 -11.29
C GLY A 50 3.39 -0.83 -10.27
N THR A 51 4.27 -0.32 -9.42
CA THR A 51 4.92 -1.10 -8.35
C THR A 51 4.68 -0.44 -6.99
N LEU A 52 4.65 -1.25 -5.93
CA LEU A 52 4.63 -0.80 -4.55
C LEU A 52 5.98 -1.12 -3.89
N ASP A 53 6.47 -0.24 -3.04
CA ASP A 53 7.62 -0.50 -2.19
C ASP A 53 7.16 -0.80 -0.76
N PHE A 54 7.15 -2.09 -0.42
CA PHE A 54 6.64 -2.61 0.84
C PHE A 54 7.44 -2.13 2.06
N GLN A 55 8.69 -1.69 1.89
CA GLN A 55 9.52 -1.09 2.96
C GLN A 55 8.89 0.17 3.55
N TRP A 56 8.05 0.85 2.79
CA TRP A 56 7.41 2.11 3.21
C TRP A 56 5.98 1.93 3.67
N ILE A 57 5.51 0.70 3.91
CA ILE A 57 4.26 0.47 4.62
C ILE A 57 4.41 1.01 6.04
N PRO A 58 3.47 1.84 6.54
CA PRO A 58 3.53 2.35 7.91
C PRO A 58 3.70 1.23 8.94
N SER A 59 4.61 1.42 9.90
CA SER A 59 5.01 0.38 10.88
C SER A 59 3.87 -0.06 11.80
N THR A 60 2.82 0.74 11.94
CA THR A 60 1.60 0.46 12.71
C THR A 60 0.54 -0.28 11.89
N CYS A 61 0.71 -0.39 10.57
CA CYS A 61 -0.27 -0.99 9.68
C CYS A 61 -0.30 -2.52 9.89
N HIS A 62 -1.41 -3.02 10.41
CA HIS A 62 -1.60 -4.44 10.70
C HIS A 62 -2.42 -5.16 9.62
N SER A 63 -2.98 -4.43 8.65
CA SER A 63 -3.77 -4.99 7.55
C SER A 63 -3.55 -4.20 6.26
N PHE A 64 -2.99 -4.85 5.24
CA PHE A 64 -2.77 -4.26 3.93
C PHE A 64 -3.47 -5.07 2.84
N ARG A 65 -4.31 -4.40 2.04
CA ARG A 65 -5.05 -5.04 0.96
C ARG A 65 -4.97 -4.22 -0.33
N THR A 66 -4.65 -4.91 -1.42
CA THR A 66 -4.78 -4.42 -2.79
C THR A 66 -5.22 -5.58 -3.68
N VAL A 67 -6.51 -5.61 -4.01
CA VAL A 67 -7.09 -6.66 -4.88
C VAL A 67 -7.61 -6.04 -6.16
N PHE A 68 -7.55 -6.78 -7.27
CA PHE A 68 -8.02 -6.34 -8.58
C PHE A 68 -7.38 -5.02 -9.00
N SER A 69 -6.06 -5.06 -9.15
CA SER A 69 -5.24 -3.94 -9.63
C SER A 69 -4.20 -4.44 -10.63
N GLY A 70 -3.50 -3.53 -11.30
CA GLY A 70 -2.42 -3.81 -12.23
C GLY A 70 -1.04 -3.66 -11.60
N LEU A 71 -0.91 -3.95 -10.30
CA LEU A 71 0.36 -3.87 -9.59
C LEU A 71 1.27 -5.04 -9.98
N LYS A 72 2.55 -4.77 -10.11
CA LYS A 72 3.60 -5.72 -10.48
C LYS A 72 4.86 -5.47 -9.64
N GLY A 73 5.91 -6.23 -9.94
CA GLY A 73 7.20 -6.18 -9.23
C GLY A 73 7.37 -7.32 -8.24
N SER A 74 8.54 -7.36 -7.61
CA SER A 74 8.90 -8.29 -6.55
C SER A 74 8.18 -7.98 -5.25
N ILE A 75 7.85 -9.01 -4.47
CA ILE A 75 7.29 -8.87 -3.14
C ILE A 75 8.33 -9.41 -2.16
N ASN A 76 8.86 -8.54 -1.31
CA ASN A 76 9.74 -8.94 -0.22
C ASN A 76 8.99 -8.85 1.10
N LEU A 77 8.71 -10.02 1.71
CA LEU A 77 7.93 -10.10 2.94
C LEU A 77 8.74 -9.67 4.17
N ALA A 78 10.07 -9.65 4.10
CA ALA A 78 10.94 -9.22 5.20
C ALA A 78 10.79 -7.73 5.52
N TYR A 79 10.29 -6.93 4.56
CA TYR A 79 10.00 -5.51 4.74
C TYR A 79 8.64 -5.21 5.37
N LEU A 80 7.79 -6.22 5.57
CA LEU A 80 6.49 -5.98 6.17
C LEU A 80 6.62 -5.51 7.63
N PRO A 81 5.74 -4.60 8.08
CA PRO A 81 5.64 -4.26 9.49
C PRO A 81 5.52 -5.50 10.38
N ARG A 82 6.24 -5.53 11.51
CA ARG A 82 6.16 -6.65 12.47
C ARG A 82 4.75 -6.91 13.00
N VAL A 83 3.90 -5.88 13.00
CA VAL A 83 2.51 -5.96 13.45
C VAL A 83 1.55 -6.42 12.34
N MET A 84 2.05 -6.66 11.12
CA MET A 84 1.26 -7.10 9.97
C MET A 84 0.60 -8.46 10.28
N LYS A 85 -0.74 -8.47 10.30
CA LYS A 85 -1.55 -9.68 10.51
C LYS A 85 -2.19 -10.18 9.22
N GLN A 86 -2.44 -9.28 8.28
CA GLN A 86 -3.13 -9.59 7.03
C GLN A 86 -2.49 -8.85 5.86
N LEU A 87 -2.01 -9.62 4.88
CA LEU A 87 -1.59 -9.12 3.58
C LEU A 87 -2.44 -9.79 2.51
N THR A 88 -3.15 -9.01 1.69
CA THR A 88 -3.96 -9.54 0.58
C THR A 88 -3.66 -8.78 -0.70
N ILE A 89 -3.00 -9.44 -1.64
CA ILE A 89 -2.46 -8.85 -2.88
C ILE A 89 -2.93 -9.60 -4.15
N SER A 90 -3.95 -10.44 -4.02
CA SER A 90 -4.47 -11.30 -5.09
C SER A 90 -5.04 -10.51 -6.27
N SER A 91 -5.13 -11.15 -7.44
CA SER A 91 -5.67 -10.52 -8.66
C SER A 91 -4.90 -9.25 -9.06
N ASN A 92 -3.57 -9.35 -9.04
CA ASN A 92 -2.61 -8.37 -9.55
C ASN A 92 -1.67 -9.05 -10.57
N LEU A 93 -0.67 -8.33 -11.04
CA LEU A 93 0.35 -8.77 -12.01
C LEU A 93 1.71 -9.06 -11.35
N PHE A 94 1.74 -9.30 -10.03
CA PHE A 94 2.92 -9.78 -9.33
C PHE A 94 3.35 -11.12 -9.94
N SER A 95 4.50 -11.11 -10.59
CA SER A 95 5.03 -12.24 -11.38
C SER A 95 6.53 -12.45 -11.15
N GLU A 96 7.13 -11.60 -10.33
CA GLU A 96 8.52 -11.72 -9.88
C GLU A 96 8.58 -12.59 -8.61
N GLU A 97 9.79 -12.81 -8.09
CA GLU A 97 10.02 -13.65 -6.93
C GLU A 97 9.34 -13.10 -5.66
N ILE A 98 8.85 -14.03 -4.85
CA ILE A 98 8.42 -13.76 -3.47
C ILE A 98 9.61 -14.15 -2.60
N ASP A 99 10.24 -13.15 -1.98
CA ASP A 99 11.28 -13.36 -0.98
C ASP A 99 10.60 -13.53 0.40
N LEU A 100 10.80 -14.69 1.02
CA LEU A 100 10.13 -15.14 2.25
C LEU A 100 10.96 -14.86 3.51
#